data_AF-A0A087UY85-F1
#
_entry.id   AF-A0A087UY85-F1
#
_cell.length_a   1.000
_cell.length_b   1.000
_cell.length_c   1.000
_cell.angle_alpha   90.00
_cell.angle_beta   90.00
_cell.angle_gamma   90.00
#
_symmetry.space_group_name_H-M   'P 1'
#
loop_
_entity.id
_entity.type
_entity.pdbx_description
1 polymer ?
#
loop_
_entity_poly.entity_id
_entity_poly.type
_entity_poly.pdbx_seq_one_letter_code
_entity_poly.pdbx_strand_id
1 'polypeptide(L)'
;MHPNLEIFENFGTVNVTFQVTTATNFIVLHSKDLNLARILIVQSNETITPVLQHLEYPKHQQLYIKIDGTFIPDLKYKLWINFHRHLED
;
A
#
# COMPACT_ATOMS: atom_id res chain seq x y z
N MET A 1 -11.65 7.75 3.89
CA MET A 1 -11.21 9.04 3.33
C MET A 1 -11.81 10.14 4.20
N HIS A 2 -11.01 11.14 4.52
CA HIS A 2 -11.35 12.21 5.44
C HIS A 2 -10.83 13.52 4.83
N PRO A 3 -11.57 14.10 3.85
CA PRO A 3 -11.22 15.38 3.27
C PRO A 3 -11.56 16.53 4.24
N ASN A 4 -10.68 17.51 4.31
CA ASN A 4 -10.89 18.78 4.99
C ASN A 4 -10.71 19.92 3.97
N LEU A 5 -11.82 20.61 3.67
CA LEU A 5 -11.87 21.68 2.68
C LEU A 5 -11.36 23.02 3.21
N GLU A 6 -11.25 23.20 4.53
CA GLU A 6 -10.72 24.45 5.10
C GLU A 6 -9.20 24.55 4.92
N ILE A 7 -8.50 23.42 5.03
CA ILE A 7 -7.03 23.33 4.89
C ILE A 7 -6.59 22.66 3.58
N PHE A 8 -7.54 22.27 2.72
CA PHE A 8 -7.28 21.57 1.46
C PHE A 8 -6.44 20.29 1.64
N GLU A 9 -6.74 19.49 2.65
CA GLU A 9 -6.03 18.23 2.92
C GLU A 9 -6.98 17.04 2.94
N ASN A 10 -6.49 15.88 2.53
CA ASN A 10 -7.21 14.61 2.62
C ASN A 10 -6.33 13.54 3.25
N PHE A 11 -6.86 12.93 4.31
CA PHE A 11 -6.27 11.75 4.94
C PHE A 11 -7.11 10.53 4.60
N GLY A 12 -6.45 9.44 4.23
CA GLY A 12 -7.16 8.24 3.85
C GLY A 12 -6.42 6.96 4.18
N THR A 13 -7.19 5.88 4.22
CA THR A 13 -6.68 4.52 4.29
C THR A 13 -7.25 3.75 3.12
N VAL A 14 -6.37 3.09 2.36
CA VAL A 14 -6.75 2.11 1.35
C VAL A 14 -6.51 0.72 1.93
N ASN A 15 -7.50 -0.16 1.79
CA ASN A 15 -7.37 -1.57 2.15
C ASN A 15 -7.63 -2.42 0.91
N VAL A 16 -6.61 -3.12 0.43
CA VAL A 16 -6.68 -3.99 -0.75
C VAL A 16 -6.54 -5.43 -0.29
N THR A 17 -7.59 -6.22 -0.49
CA THR A 17 -7.48 -7.68 -0.33
C THR A 17 -7.04 -8.28 -1.65
N PHE A 18 -5.94 -9.04 -1.64
CA PHE A 18 -5.38 -9.67 -2.84
C PHE A 18 -5.00 -11.12 -2.58
N GLN A 19 -4.99 -11.93 -3.63
CA GLN A 19 -4.49 -13.31 -3.62
C GLN A 19 -3.24 -13.38 -4.48
N VAL A 20 -2.24 -14.12 -4.01
CA VAL A 20 -0.98 -14.29 -4.73
C VAL A 20 -1.08 -15.54 -5.59
N THR A 21 -0.83 -15.42 -6.89
CA THR A 21 -0.86 -16.57 -7.82
C THR A 21 0.50 -17.21 -8.01
N THR A 22 1.58 -16.50 -7.71
CA THR A 22 2.95 -16.94 -7.90
C THR A 22 3.81 -16.40 -6.77
N ALA A 23 4.68 -17.25 -6.22
CA ALA A 23 5.52 -16.89 -5.09
C ALA A 23 6.38 -15.67 -5.43
N THR A 24 6.31 -14.64 -4.60
CA THR A 24 7.03 -13.38 -4.77
C THR A 24 7.27 -12.74 -3.41
N ASN A 25 8.24 -11.84 -3.30
CA ASN A 25 8.52 -11.08 -2.09
C ASN A 25 8.25 -9.57 -2.26
N PHE A 26 7.55 -9.21 -3.33
CA PHE A 26 7.23 -7.83 -3.61
C PHE A 26 5.85 -7.64 -4.24
N ILE A 27 5.34 -6.42 -4.13
CA ILE A 27 4.11 -5.95 -4.76
C ILE A 27 4.48 -4.72 -5.60
N VAL A 28 3.92 -4.61 -6.80
CA VAL A 28 3.91 -3.38 -7.58
C VAL A 28 2.46 -2.97 -7.79
N LEU A 29 2.15 -1.72 -7.46
CA LEU A 29 0.84 -1.12 -7.70
C LEU A 29 0.99 0.30 -8.22
N HIS A 30 -0.10 0.87 -8.73
CA HIS A 30 -0.11 2.28 -9.09
C HIS A 30 -0.25 3.16 -7.85
N SER A 31 0.54 4.24 -7.81
CA SER A 31 0.46 5.32 -6.82
C SER A 31 0.90 6.61 -7.50
N LYS A 32 0.10 7.67 -7.36
CA LYS A 32 0.38 8.98 -7.94
C LYS A 32 0.03 10.06 -6.93
N ASP A 33 1.01 10.92 -6.61
CA ASP A 33 0.85 12.11 -5.77
C ASP A 33 0.23 11.78 -4.39
N LEU A 34 0.60 10.65 -3.80
CA LEU A 34 0.18 10.22 -2.46
C LEU A 34 1.38 10.27 -1.51
N ASN A 35 1.27 11.04 -0.42
CA ASN A 35 2.25 10.97 0.66
C ASN A 35 1.95 9.74 1.52
N LEU A 36 2.75 8.69 1.37
CA LEU A 36 2.57 7.43 2.08
C LEU A 36 3.01 7.58 3.55
N ALA A 37 2.08 7.44 4.49
CA ALA A 37 2.36 7.56 5.92
C ALA A 37 2.67 6.20 6.56
N ARG A 38 1.96 5.14 6.17
CA ARG A 38 2.14 3.79 6.70
C ARG A 38 1.70 2.74 5.70
N ILE A 39 2.49 1.68 5.59
CA ILE A 39 2.16 0.48 4.82
C ILE A 39 2.17 -0.71 5.79
N LEU A 40 1.10 -1.51 5.78
CA LEU A 40 0.98 -2.72 6.57
C LEU A 40 0.42 -3.84 5.69
N ILE A 41 0.99 -5.04 5.83
CA ILE A 41 0.52 -6.22 5.13
C ILE A 41 0.15 -7.27 6.16
N VAL A 42 -1.05 -7.83 6.02
CA VAL A 42 -1.62 -8.78 6.97
C VAL A 42 -2.14 -9.99 6.22
N GLN A 43 -1.79 -11.18 6.68
CA GLN A 43 -2.33 -12.44 6.16
C GLN A 43 -3.74 -12.69 6.72
N SER A 44 -4.52 -13.58 6.09
CA SER A 44 -5.88 -13.95 6.53
C SER A 44 -6.02 -14.35 8.01
N ASN A 45 -4.96 -14.87 8.62
CA ASN A 45 -4.91 -15.27 10.03
C ASN A 45 -4.42 -14.14 10.96
N GLU A 46 -4.51 -12.88 10.51
CA GLU A 46 -4.09 -11.68 11.24
C GLU A 46 -2.57 -11.60 11.53
N THR A 47 -1.77 -12.48 10.94
CA THR A 47 -0.31 -12.38 11.02
C THR A 47 0.20 -11.20 10.21
N ILE A 48 0.98 -10.33 10.84
CA ILE A 48 1.60 -9.18 10.19
C ILE A 48 2.82 -9.65 9.40
N THR A 49 2.87 -9.30 8.12
CA THR A 49 4.04 -9.48 7.26
C THR A 49 4.88 -8.20 7.29
N PRO A 50 6.13 -8.23 7.76
CA PRO A 50 6.98 -7.05 7.81
C PRO A 50 7.28 -6.51 6.40
N VAL A 51 7.19 -5.18 6.25
CA VAL A 51 7.63 -4.47 5.04
C VAL A 51 9.09 -4.06 5.25
N LEU A 52 9.98 -4.52 4.37
CA LEU A 52 11.41 -4.19 4.43
C LEU A 52 11.71 -2.82 3.82
N GLN A 53 11.08 -2.52 2.69
CA GLN A 53 11.26 -1.26 1.98
C GLN A 53 10.09 -0.99 1.04
N HIS A 54 9.90 0.28 0.70
CA HIS A 54 9.07 0.68 -0.42
C HIS A 54 9.83 1.70 -1.28
N LEU A 55 9.54 1.72 -2.57
CA LEU A 55 10.17 2.62 -3.55
C LEU A 55 9.09 3.19 -4.45
N GLU A 56 9.09 4.51 -4.61
CA GLU A 56 8.23 5.19 -5.57
C GLU A 56 8.97 5.38 -6.89
N TYR A 57 8.27 5.14 -7.99
CA TYR A 57 8.75 5.39 -9.33
C TYR A 57 7.78 6.35 -10.05
N PRO A 58 7.94 7.68 -9.84
CA PRO A 58 6.98 8.68 -10.31
C PRO A 58 6.76 8.65 -11.83
N LYS A 59 7.80 8.33 -12.61
CA LYS A 59 7.73 8.28 -14.08
C LYS A 59 6.71 7.27 -14.62
N HIS A 60 6.46 6.17 -13.89
CA HIS A 60 5.38 5.21 -14.23
C HIS A 60 4.26 5.20 -13.20
N GLN A 61 4.26 6.14 -12.25
CA GLN A 61 3.27 6.22 -11.18
C GLN A 61 3.13 4.87 -10.46
N GLN A 62 4.27 4.27 -10.11
CA GLN A 62 4.34 2.96 -9.48
C GLN A 62 4.89 3.06 -8.06
N LEU A 63 4.34 2.22 -7.19
CA LEU A 63 4.84 1.95 -5.86
C LEU A 63 5.27 0.48 -5.80
N TYR A 64 6.54 0.26 -5.50
CA TYR A 64 7.12 -1.04 -5.21
C TYR A 64 7.18 -1.23 -3.70
N ILE A 65 6.72 -2.36 -3.19
CA ILE A 65 6.76 -2.72 -1.77
C ILE A 65 7.43 -4.08 -1.65
N LYS A 66 8.50 -4.18 -0.85
CA LYS A 66 9.19 -5.44 -0.56
C LYS A 66 8.89 -5.89 0.87
N ILE A 67 8.62 -7.17 1.03
CA ILE A 67 8.38 -7.79 2.33
C ILE A 67 9.58 -8.58 2.83
N ASP A 68 9.58 -8.86 4.12
CA ASP A 68 10.41 -9.89 4.71
C ASP A 68 9.77 -11.27 4.49
N GLY A 69 10.53 -12.20 3.93
CA GLY A 69 10.02 -13.51 3.50
C GLY A 69 9.44 -13.53 2.09
N THR A 70 8.35 -14.28 1.89
CA THR A 70 7.75 -14.54 0.58
C THR A 70 6.25 -14.74 0.71
N PHE A 71 5.49 -14.12 -0.19
CA PHE A 71 4.06 -14.36 -0.34
C PHE A 71 3.82 -15.78 -0.84
N ILE A 72 2.98 -16.50 -0.13
CA ILE A 72 2.66 -17.89 -0.43
C ILE A 72 1.54 -17.89 -1.49
N PRO A 73 1.69 -18.63 -2.60
CA PRO A 73 0.64 -18.80 -3.58
C PRO A 73 -0.67 -19.28 -2.95
N ASP A 74 -1.78 -18.87 -3.56
CA ASP A 74 -3.16 -19.22 -3.17
C ASP A 74 -3.60 -18.72 -1.78
N LEU A 75 -2.74 -18.00 -1.06
CA LEU A 75 -3.12 -17.28 0.15
C LEU A 75 -3.61 -15.87 -0.17
N LYS A 76 -4.53 -15.42 0.68
CA LYS A 76 -5.05 -14.05 0.68
C LYS A 76 -4.32 -13.20 1.70
N TYR A 77 -4.07 -11.96 1.30
CA TYR A 77 -3.42 -10.94 2.09
C TYR A 77 -4.23 -9.65 2.01
N LYS A 78 -4.04 -8.78 2.99
CA LYS A 78 -4.60 -7.44 3.05
C LYS A 78 -3.46 -6.43 3.10
N LEU A 79 -3.40 -5.56 2.10
CA LEU A 79 -2.51 -4.41 2.04
C LEU A 79 -3.24 -3.18 2.56
N TRP A 80 -2.71 -2.57 3.60
CA TRP A 80 -3.23 -1.35 4.21
C TRP A 80 -2.24 -0.23 3.96
N ILE A 81 -2.70 0.83 3.31
CA ILE A 81 -1.90 2.03 3.03
C ILE A 81 -2.61 3.24 3.62
N ASN A 82 -1.97 3.88 4.59
CA ASN A 82 -2.38 5.21 5.04
C ASN A 82 -1.67 6.25 4.17
N PHE A 83 -2.44 7.19 3.65
CA PHE A 83 -1.94 8.27 2.83
C PHE A 83 -2.45 9.62 3.30
N HIS A 84 -1.67 10.64 2.97
CA HIS A 84 -2.03 12.05 3.04
C HIS A 84 -1.85 12.67 1.66
N ARG A 85 -2.76 13.55 1.26
CA ARG A 85 -2.68 14.25 -0.02
C ARG A 85 -3.27 15.65 0.12
N HIS A 86 -2.63 16.62 -0.52
CA HIS A 86 -3.20 17.95 -0.72
C HIS A 86 -4.29 17.88 -1.79
N LEU A 87 -5.45 18.48 -1.52
CA LEU A 87 -6.54 18.58 -2.48
C LEU A 87 -6.14 19.62 -3.52
N GLU A 88 -5.84 19.17 -4.73
CA GLU A 88 -5.66 20.08 -5.88
C GLU A 88 -7.00 20.74 -6.22
N ASP A 89 -6.95 22.00 -6.66
CA ASP A 89 -8.09 22.73 -7.24
C ASP A 89 -8.56 22.10 -8.56
#